data_AF-A0A2U2D5G0-F1
#
_entry.id   AF-A0A2U2D5G0-F1
#
_cell.length_a   1.000
_cell.length_b   1.000
_cell.length_c   1.000
_cell.angle_alpha   90.00
_cell.angle_beta   90.00
_cell.angle_gamma   90.00
#
_symmetry.space_group_name_H-M   'P 1'
#
loop_
_entity.id
_entity.type
_entity.pdbx_description
1 polymer ?
#
loop_
_entity_poly.entity_id
_entity_poly.type
_entity_poly.pdbx_seq_one_letter_code
_entity_poly.pdbx_strand_id
1 'polypeptide(L)'
;MWLSALPAVIVLVSVLESTATISGPLLPYLFPPKSPDGVNPALLGNWYQEFEFLDRGFIVHFQGTIQYFTNKTYRVTGDLKATSTAPGIPFVIHYDYDGNGEWQATDAELVIKVINAEVPLSSTILGEKTIPAIDLGLPSDSPAMDLGPKFKLAQSQRYDIRSTSKDKIVLETNGLYEDTFMINMTRTKRTYLR
;
A
#
# COMPACT_ATOMS: atom_id res chain seq x y z
N MET A 1 28.60 21.27 0.43
CA MET A 1 28.51 19.80 0.38
C MET A 1 27.05 19.35 0.43
N TRP A 2 26.21 19.89 -0.48
CA TRP A 2 24.74 19.72 -0.52
C TRP A 2 24.26 19.06 -1.83
N LEU A 3 25.18 18.76 -2.76
CA LEU A 3 24.87 18.17 -4.07
C LEU A 3 24.82 16.63 -4.07
N SER A 4 25.17 15.96 -2.96
CA SER A 4 25.27 14.50 -2.90
C SER A 4 24.00 13.77 -2.44
N ALA A 5 22.96 14.49 -1.99
CA ALA A 5 21.67 13.90 -1.61
C ALA A 5 20.71 13.70 -2.81
N LEU A 6 20.84 14.55 -3.84
CA LEU A 6 20.04 14.50 -5.07
C LEU A 6 20.21 13.19 -5.87
N PRO A 7 21.43 12.68 -6.12
CA PRO A 7 21.57 11.41 -6.85
C PRO A 7 21.03 10.20 -6.06
N ALA A 8 21.02 10.24 -4.72
CA ALA A 8 20.45 9.14 -3.92
C ALA A 8 18.92 9.06 -4.05
N VAL A 9 18.23 10.21 -4.06
CA VAL A 9 16.77 10.25 -4.22
C VAL A 9 16.35 9.91 -5.65
N ILE A 10 17.10 10.36 -6.66
CA ILE A 10 16.80 10.08 -8.08
C ILE A 10 17.02 8.60 -8.43
N VAL A 11 18.06 7.96 -7.89
CA VAL A 11 18.30 6.51 -8.06
C VAL A 11 17.24 5.66 -7.35
N LEU A 12 16.62 6.14 -6.27
CA LEU A 12 15.57 5.40 -5.55
C LEU A 12 14.25 5.29 -6.34
N VAL A 13 13.91 6.29 -7.15
CA VAL A 13 12.67 6.29 -7.95
C VAL A 13 12.71 5.19 -9.01
N SER A 14 13.89 4.85 -9.53
CA SER A 14 14.08 3.74 -10.47
C SER A 14 13.98 2.35 -9.83
N VAL A 15 14.06 2.23 -8.50
CA VAL A 15 14.01 0.92 -7.82
C VAL A 15 12.57 0.42 -7.65
N LEU A 16 11.60 1.34 -7.56
CA LEU A 16 10.16 1.06 -7.55
C LEU A 16 9.57 0.80 -8.96
N GLU A 17 10.41 0.51 -9.96
CA GLU A 17 10.00 0.33 -11.38
C GLU A 17 9.26 -0.98 -11.68
N SER A 18 9.22 -1.92 -10.75
CA SER A 18 8.44 -3.14 -10.91
C SER A 18 7.21 -3.07 -10.01
N THR A 19 6.13 -2.48 -10.54
CA THR A 19 4.80 -2.92 -10.13
C THR A 19 4.79 -4.43 -10.26
N ALA A 20 4.45 -5.13 -9.17
CA ALA A 20 4.20 -6.56 -9.19
C ALA A 20 3.30 -6.83 -10.39
N THR A 21 3.88 -7.38 -11.45
CA THR A 21 3.08 -8.09 -12.42
C THR A 21 2.78 -9.38 -11.70
N ILE A 22 1.79 -9.32 -10.81
CA ILE A 22 1.10 -10.54 -10.41
C ILE A 22 0.46 -10.96 -11.72
N SER A 23 1.15 -11.82 -12.46
CA SER A 23 0.53 -12.75 -13.39
C SER A 23 -0.34 -13.70 -12.56
N GLY A 24 -1.37 -13.12 -11.93
CA GLY A 24 -2.43 -13.78 -11.22
C GLY A 24 -3.62 -13.82 -12.16
N PRO A 25 -4.31 -14.96 -12.18
CA PRO A 25 -4.87 -15.51 -13.38
C PRO A 25 -6.11 -14.71 -13.80
N LEU A 26 -6.46 -14.72 -15.08
CA LEU A 26 -7.70 -14.16 -15.65
C LEU A 26 -9.01 -14.68 -15.00
N LEU A 27 -8.92 -15.50 -13.94
CA LEU A 27 -10.02 -16.23 -13.30
C LEU A 27 -11.07 -15.37 -12.59
N PRO A 28 -10.77 -14.21 -11.95
CA PRO A 28 -11.83 -13.39 -11.35
C PRO A 28 -12.85 -12.86 -12.37
N TYR A 29 -12.47 -12.77 -13.64
CA TYR A 29 -13.37 -12.41 -14.75
C TYR A 29 -14.13 -13.61 -15.33
N LEU A 30 -13.60 -14.84 -15.16
CA LEU A 30 -14.23 -16.07 -15.66
C LEU A 30 -15.17 -16.71 -14.62
N PHE A 31 -14.96 -16.45 -13.33
CA PHE A 31 -15.74 -16.99 -12.23
C PHE A 31 -16.18 -15.87 -11.28
N PRO A 32 -17.31 -15.21 -11.55
CA PRO A 32 -17.84 -14.19 -10.64
C PRO A 32 -18.10 -14.80 -9.24
N PRO A 33 -18.05 -13.97 -8.18
CA PRO A 33 -18.31 -14.40 -6.81
C PRO A 33 -19.60 -15.21 -6.65
N LYS A 34 -19.59 -16.21 -5.78
CA LYS A 34 -20.79 -17.00 -5.42
C LYS A 34 -21.81 -16.25 -4.57
N SER A 35 -21.47 -15.11 -3.96
CA SER A 35 -22.48 -14.28 -3.32
C SER A 35 -23.32 -13.59 -4.41
N PRO A 36 -24.65 -13.48 -4.27
CA PRO A 36 -25.52 -12.95 -5.33
C PRO A 36 -25.12 -11.56 -5.83
N ASP A 37 -24.39 -10.81 -5.02
CA ASP A 37 -23.97 -9.43 -5.25
C ASP A 37 -22.45 -9.23 -5.30
N GLY A 38 -21.61 -10.23 -5.02
CA GLY A 38 -20.15 -10.06 -4.88
C GLY A 38 -19.70 -9.23 -3.68
N VAL A 39 -20.55 -9.12 -2.65
CA VAL A 39 -20.25 -8.44 -1.38
C VAL A 39 -20.13 -9.49 -0.28
N ASN A 40 -19.04 -9.43 0.49
CA ASN A 40 -18.91 -10.16 1.75
C ASN A 40 -19.23 -9.22 2.93
N PRO A 41 -20.37 -9.40 3.64
CA PRO A 41 -20.76 -8.52 4.74
C PRO A 41 -19.75 -8.46 5.89
N ALA A 42 -18.94 -9.51 6.07
CA ALA A 42 -17.93 -9.55 7.11
C ALA A 42 -16.78 -8.56 6.87
N LEU A 43 -16.58 -8.12 5.62
CA LEU A 43 -15.58 -7.12 5.26
C LEU A 43 -16.09 -5.68 5.44
N LEU A 44 -17.40 -5.45 5.56
CA LEU A 44 -17.97 -4.10 5.52
C LEU A 44 -17.52 -3.21 6.68
N GLY A 45 -17.14 -1.98 6.37
CA GLY A 45 -16.77 -0.94 7.31
C GLY A 45 -15.27 -0.75 7.49
N ASN A 46 -14.88 -0.17 8.63
CA ASN A 46 -13.52 0.33 8.87
C ASN A 46 -12.62 -0.69 9.57
N TRP A 47 -11.42 -0.83 9.04
CA TRP A 47 -10.42 -1.77 9.49
C TRP A 47 -9.05 -1.12 9.54
N TYR A 48 -8.41 -1.17 10.70
CA TYR A 48 -7.01 -0.84 10.86
C TYR A 48 -6.15 -1.99 10.34
N GLN A 49 -5.11 -1.67 9.58
CA GLN A 49 -4.14 -2.63 9.06
C GLN A 49 -2.73 -2.11 9.29
N GLU A 50 -1.84 -3.02 9.62
CA GLU A 50 -0.42 -2.75 9.84
C GLU A 50 0.36 -3.96 9.36
N PHE A 51 1.32 -3.73 8.47
CA PHE A 51 2.14 -4.79 7.90
C PHE A 51 3.48 -4.23 7.41
N GLU A 52 4.46 -5.12 7.29
CA GLU A 52 5.76 -4.82 6.73
C GLU A 52 6.18 -5.88 5.73
N PHE A 53 6.97 -5.46 4.73
CA PHE A 53 7.55 -6.35 3.75
C PHE A 53 8.90 -5.81 3.27
N LEU A 54 9.76 -6.70 2.79
CA LEU A 54 11.04 -6.34 2.20
C LEU A 54 10.87 -6.02 0.71
N ASP A 55 11.38 -4.88 0.27
CA ASP A 55 11.45 -4.49 -1.13
C ASP A 55 12.82 -3.90 -1.48
N ARG A 56 13.62 -4.62 -2.27
CA ARG A 56 14.87 -4.17 -2.91
C ARG A 56 15.78 -3.32 -2.02
N GLY A 57 16.10 -3.83 -0.83
CA GLY A 57 16.98 -3.15 0.11
C GLY A 57 16.27 -2.12 0.99
N PHE A 58 14.94 -2.15 1.05
CA PHE A 58 14.13 -1.40 2.00
C PHE A 58 13.17 -2.32 2.75
N ILE A 59 12.97 -2.07 4.03
CA ILE A 59 11.80 -2.56 4.76
C ILE A 59 10.72 -1.51 4.60
N VAL A 60 9.64 -1.88 3.91
CA VAL A 60 8.46 -1.04 3.73
C VAL A 60 7.44 -1.42 4.80
N HIS A 61 7.08 -0.45 5.62
CA HIS A 61 6.07 -0.58 6.66
C HIS A 61 4.87 0.30 6.28
N PHE A 62 3.68 -0.29 6.34
CA PHE A 62 2.43 0.41 6.16
C PHE A 62 1.60 0.31 7.44
N GLN A 63 1.03 1.44 7.86
CA GLN A 63 0.01 1.50 8.90
C GLN A 63 -1.13 2.40 8.43
N GLY A 64 -2.37 1.99 8.62
CA GLY A 64 -3.50 2.77 8.12
C GLY A 64 -4.86 2.15 8.36
N THR A 65 -5.90 2.77 7.81
CA THR A 65 -7.27 2.28 7.83
C THR A 65 -7.81 2.12 6.43
N ILE A 66 -8.48 1.00 6.17
CA ILE A 66 -9.28 0.77 4.98
C ILE A 66 -10.76 0.65 5.34
N GLN A 67 -11.61 1.27 4.54
CA GLN A 67 -13.06 1.22 4.64
C GLN A 67 -13.65 0.53 3.41
N TYR A 68 -14.39 -0.55 3.62
CA TYR A 68 -15.19 -1.20 2.58
C TYR A 68 -16.65 -0.74 2.66
N PHE A 69 -17.15 -0.17 1.57
CA PHE A 69 -18.52 0.32 1.46
C PHE A 69 -19.43 -0.68 0.75
N THR A 70 -20.73 -0.65 1.08
CA THR A 70 -21.75 -1.55 0.50
C THR A 70 -21.93 -1.37 -1.01
N ASN A 71 -21.59 -0.20 -1.55
CA ASN A 71 -21.62 0.09 -2.98
C ASN A 71 -20.37 -0.40 -3.74
N LYS A 72 -19.58 -1.32 -3.15
CA LYS A 72 -18.37 -1.90 -3.74
C LYS A 72 -17.23 -0.91 -3.95
N THR A 73 -17.26 0.26 -3.34
CA THR A 73 -16.09 1.14 -3.28
C THR A 73 -15.32 0.92 -1.99
N TYR A 74 -14.03 1.26 -1.99
CA TYR A 74 -13.22 1.32 -0.79
C TYR A 74 -12.42 2.61 -0.72
N ARG A 75 -12.04 3.01 0.48
CA ARG A 75 -11.06 4.07 0.74
C ARG A 75 -10.02 3.57 1.72
N VAL A 76 -8.78 3.95 1.51
CA VAL A 76 -7.66 3.61 2.38
C VAL A 76 -6.82 4.86 2.64
N THR A 77 -6.51 5.09 3.91
CA THR A 77 -5.62 6.17 4.34
C THR A 77 -4.59 5.61 5.30
N GLY A 78 -3.36 6.10 5.24
CA GLY A 78 -2.30 5.62 6.12
C GLY A 78 -0.98 6.31 5.88
N ASP A 79 0.06 5.79 6.52
CA ASP A 79 1.44 6.18 6.33
C ASP A 79 2.24 5.00 5.77
N LEU A 80 3.12 5.30 4.83
CA LEU A 80 4.08 4.37 4.27
C LEU A 80 5.49 4.83 4.66
N LYS A 81 6.21 3.95 5.33
CA LYS A 81 7.58 4.18 5.79
C LYS A 81 8.51 3.20 5.10
N ALA A 82 9.46 3.69 4.31
CA ALA A 82 10.51 2.86 3.70
C ALA A 82 11.83 3.08 4.44
N THR A 83 12.38 2.03 5.04
CA THR A 83 13.64 2.07 5.79
C THR A 83 14.72 1.33 5.03
N SER A 84 15.83 2.00 4.70
CA SER A 84 16.96 1.38 4.00
C SER A 84 17.59 0.27 4.84
N THR A 85 17.87 -0.87 4.22
CA THR A 85 18.63 -1.98 4.80
C THR A 85 20.11 -1.92 4.43
N ALA A 86 20.54 -0.93 3.64
CA ALA A 86 21.93 -0.80 3.24
C ALA A 86 22.81 -0.43 4.45
N PRO A 87 24.04 -0.99 4.54
CA PRO A 87 24.98 -0.61 5.59
C PRO A 87 25.41 0.86 5.41
N GLY A 88 25.44 1.63 6.50
CA GLY A 88 25.84 3.03 6.48
C GLY A 88 24.91 3.91 7.32
N ILE A 89 24.71 5.16 6.87
CA ILE A 89 23.85 6.12 7.55
C ILE A 89 22.39 5.67 7.39
N PRO A 90 21.63 5.47 8.49
CA PRO A 90 20.22 5.11 8.42
C PRO A 90 19.45 6.12 7.57
N PHE A 91 18.63 5.60 6.67
CA PHE A 91 17.83 6.40 5.75
C PHE A 91 16.39 5.90 5.77
N VAL A 92 15.46 6.81 6.04
CA VAL A 92 14.03 6.51 6.12
C VAL A 92 13.26 7.50 5.26
N ILE A 93 12.27 7.03 4.51
CA ILE A 93 11.35 7.87 3.76
C ILE A 93 9.94 7.67 4.28
N HIS A 94 9.23 8.78 4.47
CA HIS A 94 7.83 8.80 4.87
C HIS A 94 6.97 9.36 3.74
N TYR A 95 5.95 8.60 3.36
CA TYR A 95 4.89 9.02 2.45
C TYR A 95 3.55 8.93 3.16
N ASP A 96 2.67 9.84 2.84
CA ASP A 96 1.27 9.74 3.22
C ASP A 96 0.53 8.96 2.14
N TYR A 97 -0.33 8.02 2.49
CA TYR A 97 -1.14 7.27 1.53
C TYR A 97 -2.61 7.72 1.61
N ASP A 98 -3.21 8.11 0.48
CA ASP A 98 -4.67 8.24 0.31
C ASP A 98 -5.08 7.58 -1.01
N GLY A 99 -5.87 6.52 -0.92
CA GLY A 99 -6.30 5.75 -2.07
C GLY A 99 -7.76 5.38 -2.02
N ASN A 100 -8.35 5.15 -3.18
CA ASN A 100 -9.69 4.63 -3.33
C ASN A 100 -9.83 3.79 -4.58
N GLY A 101 -10.87 2.97 -4.59
CA GLY A 101 -11.13 2.08 -5.70
C GLY A 101 -12.38 1.24 -5.53
N GLU A 102 -12.42 0.15 -6.27
CA GLU A 102 -13.50 -0.84 -6.26
C GLU A 102 -13.05 -2.13 -5.58
N TRP A 103 -13.98 -2.82 -4.94
CA TRP A 103 -13.73 -4.14 -4.35
C TRP A 103 -14.89 -5.09 -4.62
N GLN A 104 -14.57 -6.38 -4.61
CA GLN A 104 -15.54 -7.46 -4.62
C GLN A 104 -14.99 -8.62 -3.79
N ALA A 105 -15.87 -9.38 -3.16
CA ALA A 105 -15.43 -10.52 -2.36
C ALA A 105 -16.42 -11.70 -2.39
N THR A 106 -15.86 -12.87 -2.15
CA THR A 106 -16.57 -14.07 -1.70
C THR A 106 -16.24 -14.31 -0.21
N ASP A 107 -16.61 -15.47 0.32
CA ASP A 107 -16.17 -15.90 1.65
C ASP A 107 -14.67 -16.28 1.70
N ALA A 108 -14.07 -16.59 0.54
CA ALA A 108 -12.70 -17.11 0.45
C ALA A 108 -11.72 -16.17 -0.27
N GLU A 109 -12.21 -15.15 -0.97
CA GLU A 109 -11.41 -14.31 -1.87
C GLU A 109 -11.90 -12.87 -1.82
N LEU A 110 -10.96 -11.93 -1.76
CA LEU A 110 -11.18 -10.50 -1.93
C LEU A 110 -10.37 -10.02 -3.13
N VAL A 111 -10.99 -9.26 -4.02
CA VAL A 111 -10.33 -8.58 -5.12
C VAL A 111 -10.54 -7.09 -4.97
N ILE A 112 -9.46 -6.32 -5.03
CA ILE A 112 -9.49 -4.85 -5.06
C ILE A 112 -8.94 -4.34 -6.38
N LYS A 113 -9.44 -3.20 -6.82
CA LYS A 113 -8.95 -2.45 -7.97
C LYS A 113 -8.77 -1.00 -7.57
N VAL A 114 -7.53 -0.53 -7.61
CA VAL A 114 -7.19 0.87 -7.35
C VAL A 114 -7.73 1.73 -8.49
N ILE A 115 -8.44 2.82 -8.17
CA ILE A 115 -8.89 3.82 -9.16
C ILE A 115 -8.05 5.09 -9.03
N ASN A 116 -7.87 5.56 -7.79
CA ASN A 116 -7.06 6.73 -7.49
C ASN A 116 -6.16 6.43 -6.29
N ALA A 117 -4.92 6.91 -6.37
CA ALA A 117 -3.97 6.89 -5.28
C ALA A 117 -3.13 8.17 -5.32
N GLU A 118 -3.01 8.83 -4.18
CA GLU A 118 -2.09 9.92 -3.92
C GLU A 118 -1.16 9.44 -2.81
N VAL A 119 0.13 9.47 -3.10
CA VAL A 119 1.16 8.99 -2.18
C VAL A 119 2.27 10.03 -2.09
N PRO A 120 1.98 11.26 -1.61
CA PRO A 120 2.95 12.33 -1.55
C PRO A 120 4.06 12.06 -0.54
N LEU A 121 5.26 12.51 -0.87
CA LEU A 121 6.40 12.49 0.04
C LEU A 121 6.14 13.47 1.19
N SER A 122 6.22 12.98 2.42
CA SER A 122 6.01 13.78 3.63
C SER A 122 7.34 14.26 4.19
N SER A 123 8.28 13.33 4.40
CA SER A 123 9.61 13.66 4.91
C SER A 123 10.63 12.56 4.63
N THR A 124 11.89 12.88 4.87
CA THR A 124 13.00 11.94 4.80
C THR A 124 13.87 12.09 6.04
N ILE A 125 14.36 11.00 6.60
CA ILE A 125 15.28 10.98 7.74
C ILE A 125 16.62 10.46 7.26
N LEU A 126 17.69 11.23 7.50
CA LEU A 126 19.07 10.84 7.21
C LEU A 126 19.88 10.93 8.50
N GLY A 127 20.26 9.77 9.05
CA GLY A 127 20.83 9.68 10.39
C GLY A 127 19.82 10.17 11.43
N GLU A 128 20.14 11.25 12.14
CA GLU A 128 19.26 11.88 13.13
C GLU A 128 18.46 13.08 12.57
N LYS A 129 18.70 13.45 11.30
CA LYS A 129 18.10 14.65 10.72
C LYS A 129 16.84 14.30 9.93
N THR A 130 15.70 14.82 10.36
CA THR A 130 14.47 14.85 9.58
C THR A 130 14.48 16.05 8.63
N ILE A 131 14.20 15.81 7.36
CA ILE A 131 14.12 16.79 6.28
C ILE A 131 12.69 16.72 5.71
N PRO A 132 11.86 17.75 5.90
CA PRO A 132 10.56 17.85 5.26
C PRO A 132 10.66 17.80 3.73
N ALA A 133 9.65 17.25 3.06
CA ALA A 133 9.67 17.11 1.60
C ALA A 133 9.89 18.45 0.86
N ILE A 134 9.29 19.53 1.38
CA ILE A 134 9.44 20.88 0.84
C ILE A 134 10.89 21.39 0.85
N ASP A 135 11.71 20.89 1.77
CA ASP A 135 13.10 21.32 1.97
C ASP A 135 14.10 20.48 1.14
N LEU A 136 13.63 19.46 0.41
CA LEU A 136 14.49 18.60 -0.42
C LEU A 136 14.89 19.25 -1.75
N GLY A 137 14.22 20.34 -2.14
CA GLY A 137 14.51 21.05 -3.40
C GLY A 137 14.28 20.20 -4.65
N LEU A 138 13.44 19.15 -4.55
CA LEU A 138 13.05 18.32 -5.68
C LEU A 138 12.05 19.08 -6.56
N PRO A 139 12.08 18.90 -7.90
CA PRO A 139 11.01 19.37 -8.76
C PRO A 139 9.66 18.81 -8.29
N SER A 140 8.64 19.66 -8.29
CA SER A 140 7.28 19.29 -7.85
C SER A 140 6.64 18.16 -8.68
N ASP A 141 7.12 17.96 -9.91
CA ASP A 141 6.71 16.90 -10.83
C ASP A 141 7.61 15.65 -10.75
N SER A 142 8.60 15.65 -9.85
CA SER A 142 9.45 14.48 -9.62
C SER A 142 8.60 13.29 -9.18
N PRO A 143 8.77 12.09 -9.77
CA PRO A 143 8.05 10.90 -9.32
C PRO A 143 8.47 10.44 -7.91
N ALA A 144 9.50 11.04 -7.30
CA ALA A 144 9.81 10.88 -5.88
C ALA A 144 8.85 11.65 -4.97
N MET A 145 8.25 12.75 -5.46
CA MET A 145 7.37 13.61 -4.68
C MET A 145 5.97 13.04 -4.53
N ASP A 146 5.55 12.17 -5.44
CA ASP A 146 4.29 11.44 -5.35
C ASP A 146 4.41 10.06 -6.02
N LEU A 147 4.27 8.99 -5.24
CA LEU A 147 4.25 7.61 -5.76
C LEU A 147 2.87 7.23 -6.32
N GLY A 148 1.85 8.05 -6.10
CA GLY A 148 0.45 7.83 -6.49
C GLY A 148 0.27 7.36 -7.93
N PRO A 149 0.86 8.03 -8.94
CA PRO A 149 0.78 7.58 -10.33
C PRO A 149 1.23 6.12 -10.54
N LYS A 150 2.24 5.64 -9.80
CA LYS A 150 2.69 4.24 -9.88
C LYS A 150 1.67 3.27 -9.31
N PHE A 151 0.97 3.66 -8.24
CA PHE A 151 -0.13 2.88 -7.67
C PHE A 151 -1.40 2.94 -8.53
N LYS A 152 -1.67 4.04 -9.25
CA LYS A 152 -2.78 4.11 -10.23
C LYS A 152 -2.54 3.20 -11.43
N LEU A 153 -1.29 3.03 -11.83
CA LEU A 153 -0.87 2.07 -12.85
C LEU A 153 -0.88 0.61 -12.32
N ALA A 154 -1.03 0.42 -11.00
CA ALA A 154 -1.04 -0.89 -10.35
C ALA A 154 -2.45 -1.53 -10.34
N GLN A 155 -2.60 -2.49 -11.25
CA GLN A 155 -3.26 -3.79 -11.20
C GLN A 155 -4.26 -4.10 -10.06
N SER A 156 -5.33 -4.81 -10.45
CA SER A 156 -6.19 -5.54 -9.52
C SER A 156 -5.37 -6.48 -8.64
N GLN A 157 -5.59 -6.41 -7.33
CA GLN A 157 -4.94 -7.31 -6.36
C GLN A 157 -5.97 -8.29 -5.82
N ARG A 158 -5.53 -9.54 -5.66
CA ARG A 158 -6.33 -10.62 -5.09
C ARG A 158 -5.73 -11.03 -3.76
N TYR A 159 -6.59 -11.21 -2.78
CA TYR A 159 -6.29 -11.74 -1.47
C TYR A 159 -7.12 -12.99 -1.23
N ASP A 160 -6.51 -14.01 -0.63
CA ASP A 160 -7.25 -15.11 -0.04
C ASP A 160 -7.70 -14.69 1.37
N ILE A 161 -8.98 -14.88 1.66
CA ILE A 161 -9.56 -14.62 2.98
C ILE A 161 -9.31 -15.86 3.84
N ARG A 162 -8.40 -15.73 4.81
CA ARG A 162 -8.06 -16.84 5.72
C ARG A 162 -9.00 -16.93 6.91
N SER A 163 -9.47 -15.80 7.43
CA SER A 163 -10.53 -15.78 8.44
C SER A 163 -11.23 -14.44 8.50
N THR A 164 -12.51 -14.47 8.88
CA THR A 164 -13.30 -13.28 9.18
C THR A 164 -14.04 -13.48 10.50
N SER A 165 -14.00 -12.47 11.36
CA SER A 165 -14.77 -12.39 12.59
C SER A 165 -15.27 -10.96 12.76
N LYS A 166 -16.09 -10.72 13.80
CA LYS A 166 -16.64 -9.39 14.09
C LYS A 166 -15.56 -8.30 14.19
N ASP A 167 -14.42 -8.63 14.81
CA ASP A 167 -13.39 -7.65 15.17
C ASP A 167 -12.05 -7.88 14.48
N LYS A 168 -11.91 -8.96 13.71
CA LYS A 168 -10.66 -9.32 13.03
C LYS A 168 -10.91 -9.94 11.65
N ILE A 169 -10.13 -9.51 10.66
CA ILE A 169 -9.99 -10.17 9.35
C ILE A 169 -8.52 -10.55 9.17
N VAL A 170 -8.29 -11.68 8.53
CA VAL A 170 -6.95 -12.10 8.11
C VAL A 170 -6.97 -12.38 6.63
N LEU A 171 -6.18 -11.61 5.89
CA LEU A 171 -5.97 -11.77 4.46
C LEU A 171 -4.59 -12.37 4.19
N GLU A 172 -4.49 -13.11 3.11
CA GLU A 172 -3.23 -13.63 2.58
C GLU A 172 -3.07 -13.22 1.12
N THR A 173 -1.84 -12.93 0.71
CA THR A 173 -1.50 -12.63 -0.68
C THR A 173 -0.01 -12.91 -0.90
N ASN A 174 0.39 -13.01 -2.16
CA ASN A 174 1.77 -13.26 -2.54
C ASN A 174 2.50 -11.94 -2.79
N GLY A 175 3.68 -11.84 -2.18
CA GLY A 175 4.62 -10.75 -2.37
C GLY A 175 5.29 -10.84 -3.73
N LEU A 176 6.06 -9.79 -4.03
CA LEU A 176 6.82 -9.65 -5.28
C LEU A 176 7.84 -10.78 -5.53
N TYR A 177 8.25 -11.47 -4.47
CA TYR A 177 9.29 -12.51 -4.49
C TYR A 177 8.74 -13.89 -4.13
N GLU A 178 7.44 -14.11 -4.41
CA GLU A 178 6.71 -15.36 -4.09
C GLU A 178 6.59 -15.68 -2.59
N ASP A 179 7.03 -14.77 -1.72
CA ASP A 179 6.78 -14.85 -0.29
C ASP A 179 5.30 -14.61 0.02
N THR A 180 4.69 -15.48 0.80
CA THR A 180 3.32 -15.30 1.27
C THR A 180 3.29 -14.32 2.44
N PHE A 181 2.43 -13.29 2.37
CA PHE A 181 2.27 -12.31 3.44
C PHE A 181 0.85 -12.28 4.00
N MET A 182 0.77 -12.13 5.31
CA MET A 182 -0.46 -12.10 6.08
C MET A 182 -0.78 -10.66 6.50
N ILE A 183 -1.96 -10.17 6.12
CA ILE A 183 -2.47 -8.87 6.57
C ILE A 183 -3.50 -9.14 7.66
N ASN A 184 -3.14 -8.78 8.90
CA ASN A 184 -4.08 -8.79 10.01
C ASN A 184 -4.79 -7.44 10.08
N MET A 185 -6.11 -7.48 10.02
CA MET A 185 -6.95 -6.29 10.07
C MET A 185 -7.80 -6.31 11.32
N THR A 186 -7.82 -5.21 12.05
CA THR A 186 -8.59 -5.07 13.30
C THR A 186 -9.70 -4.05 13.11
N ARG A 187 -10.89 -4.38 13.58
CA ARG A 187 -12.04 -3.49 13.46
C ARG A 187 -11.77 -2.18 14.21
N THR A 188 -12.06 -1.06 13.55
CA THR A 188 -11.93 0.26 14.16
C THR A 188 -13.18 1.12 13.93
N LYS A 189 -13.43 2.07 14.82
CA LYS A 189 -14.44 3.13 14.63
C LYS A 189 -13.83 4.42 14.09
N ARG A 190 -12.50 4.55 14.16
CA ARG A 190 -11.76 5.73 13.77
C ARG A 190 -11.08 5.47 12.43
N THR A 191 -11.20 6.43 11.53
CA THR A 191 -10.31 6.52 10.38
C THR A 191 -8.92 6.91 10.90
N TYR A 192 -7.87 6.37 10.29
CA TYR A 192 -6.50 6.82 10.56
C TYR A 192 -6.42 8.32 10.28
N LEU A 193 -6.03 9.09 11.31
CA LEU A 193 -5.84 10.54 11.25
C LEU A 193 -4.33 10.77 11.35
N ARG A 194 -3.79 11.53 10.39
CA ARG A 194 -2.40 11.99 10.35
C ARG A 194 -2.11 12.94 11.51
#